data_AF-A0A7R9V3T8-F1
#
_entry.id   AF-A0A7R9V3T8-F1
#
_cell.length_a   1.000
_cell.length_b   1.000
_cell.length_c   1.000
_cell.angle_alpha   90.00
_cell.angle_beta   90.00
_cell.angle_gamma   90.00
#
_symmetry.space_group_name_H-M   'P 1'
#
loop_
_entity.id
_entity.type
_entity.pdbx_description
1 polymer ?
#
loop_
_entity_poly.entity_id
_entity_poly.type
_entity_poly.pdbx_seq_one_letter_code
_entity_poly.pdbx_strand_id
1 'polypeptide(L)'
;DERIFRVKKNMRFPEFKDLVALRLGVPISNQRFWLFGARPNNSFRPQRTLTEEEEKMPLLELREHRDQRVRSKAIMMDIKVFLEVPTRFDSSLRQFVETDARLPELAKDTKLLFVKLYDPAAQRLKFLCKVFVPEKWQLRALVTKLAVMAGLHDGEVDVYEEVKREPTVIVTKLDLQATFVELKTLNGDILVLQRALPADEAAHVPCPTADAYFRFVHSRRMAVFKRLSHPGEDGVALHLTRETDYDGVASALSDALGLDRPELLRLTQHSTFNNQPQRAPLPHGCKLTLEAMLTHQSQMTGMLYYEVLDMPLQELEKLKNVRISFHGPRCEFVCEHTVRVAKDANVGSALRELRPRLPEPASEA
;
A
#
# COMPACT_ATOMS: atom_id res chain seq x y z
N ASP A 1 14.64 13.24 -0.24
CA ASP A 1 15.11 12.94 1.13
C ASP A 1 14.54 13.93 2.14
N GLU A 2 14.07 13.43 3.27
CA GLU A 2 13.67 14.26 4.42
C GLU A 2 14.91 14.57 5.27
N ARG A 3 15.03 15.82 5.71
CA ARG A 3 16.12 16.28 6.60
C ARG A 3 15.52 16.88 7.86
N ILE A 4 15.92 16.37 9.01
CA ILE A 4 15.42 16.81 10.32
C ILE A 4 16.47 17.70 10.98
N PHE A 5 16.05 18.90 11.37
CA PHE A 5 16.88 19.85 12.11
C PHE A 5 16.31 20.03 13.51
N ARG A 6 17.14 19.81 14.53
CA ARG A 6 16.80 20.12 15.92
C ARG A 6 17.39 21.47 16.28
N VAL A 7 16.54 22.46 16.46
CA VAL A 7 16.92 23.86 16.66
C VAL A 7 16.21 24.46 17.87
N LYS A 8 16.72 25.58 18.39
CA LYS A 8 16.06 26.31 19.47
C LYS A 8 14.73 26.90 18.96
N LYS A 9 13.68 26.89 19.78
CA LYS A 9 12.34 27.37 19.38
C LYS A 9 12.33 28.84 18.94
N ASN A 10 13.15 29.67 19.58
CA ASN A 10 13.28 31.09 19.28
C ASN A 10 14.34 31.41 18.22
N MET A 11 14.95 30.40 17.58
CA MET A 11 15.84 30.61 16.44
C MET A 11 15.08 31.35 15.34
N ARG A 12 15.71 32.37 14.76
CA ARG A 12 15.11 33.15 13.67
C ARG A 12 15.31 32.44 12.34
N PHE A 13 14.38 32.65 11.41
CA PHE A 13 14.47 32.01 10.10
C PHE A 13 15.78 32.29 9.34
N PRO A 14 16.38 33.50 9.36
CA PRO A 14 17.67 33.75 8.70
C PRO A 14 18.80 32.89 9.25
N GLU A 15 18.89 32.73 10.57
CA GLU A 15 19.86 31.85 11.24
C GLU A 15 19.66 30.39 10.82
N PHE A 16 18.41 30.00 10.56
CA PHE A 16 18.09 28.69 10.02
C PHE A 16 18.54 28.53 8.56
N LYS A 17 18.43 29.56 7.71
CA LYS A 17 18.97 29.55 6.33
C LYS A 17 20.49 29.37 6.33
N ASP A 18 21.20 30.01 7.26
CA ASP A 18 22.64 29.83 7.47
C ASP A 18 22.97 28.38 7.85
N LEU A 19 22.20 27.81 8.78
CA LEU A 19 22.37 26.41 9.21
C LEU A 19 22.12 25.43 8.07
N VAL A 20 21.10 25.69 7.25
CA VAL A 20 20.80 24.89 6.04
C VAL A 20 21.94 25.01 5.04
N ALA A 21 22.51 26.20 4.84
CA ALA A 21 23.64 26.41 3.95
C ALA A 21 24.87 25.63 4.42
N LEU A 22 25.20 25.72 5.71
CA LEU A 22 26.32 25.01 6.32
C LEU A 22 26.15 23.49 6.23
N ARG A 23 24.94 22.97 6.54
CA ARG A 23 24.72 21.53 6.67
C ARG A 23 24.43 20.81 5.37
N LEU A 24 23.79 21.50 4.41
CA LEU A 24 23.40 20.91 3.11
C LEU A 24 24.26 21.42 1.95
N GLY A 25 25.13 22.41 2.17
CA GLY A 25 25.96 23.00 1.12
C GLY A 25 25.15 23.82 0.10
N VAL A 26 23.98 24.32 0.48
CA VAL A 26 23.07 25.09 -0.39
C VAL A 26 23.19 26.57 -0.05
N PRO A 27 23.78 27.41 -0.92
CA PRO A 27 23.90 28.85 -0.67
C PRO A 27 22.55 29.50 -0.36
N ILE A 28 22.52 30.51 0.51
CA ILE A 28 21.28 31.17 0.93
C ILE A 28 20.50 31.76 -0.26
N SER A 29 21.21 32.28 -1.27
CA SER A 29 20.62 32.77 -2.53
C SER A 29 19.87 31.70 -3.33
N ASN A 30 20.11 30.43 -3.01
CA ASN A 30 19.60 29.25 -3.70
C ASN A 30 18.62 28.47 -2.84
N GLN A 31 18.13 29.08 -1.76
CA GLN A 31 17.13 28.50 -0.88
C GLN A 31 15.82 29.26 -1.04
N ARG A 32 14.77 28.55 -1.50
CA ARG A 32 13.39 29.03 -1.42
C ARG A 32 12.58 28.05 -0.60
N PHE A 33 11.98 28.53 0.48
CA PHE A 33 11.17 27.70 1.34
C PHE A 33 9.69 27.83 0.98
N TRP A 34 9.05 26.67 0.91
CA TRP A 34 7.62 26.54 0.72
C TRP A 34 7.00 25.99 2.00
N LEU A 35 5.84 26.51 2.39
CA LEU A 35 5.00 25.83 3.39
C LEU A 35 4.66 24.45 2.84
N PHE A 36 4.99 23.42 3.62
CA PHE A 36 4.71 22.04 3.26
C PHE A 36 3.65 21.54 4.22
N GLY A 37 2.44 21.39 3.69
CA GLY A 37 1.24 21.33 4.52
C GLY A 37 0.23 20.35 4.00
N ALA A 38 -0.67 20.00 4.91
CA ALA A 38 -1.72 19.06 4.64
C ALA A 38 -2.94 19.77 4.04
N ARG A 39 -3.60 19.12 3.08
CA ARG A 39 -4.81 19.63 2.43
C ARG A 39 -6.07 18.98 3.03
N PRO A 40 -7.27 19.53 2.74
CA PRO A 40 -8.54 18.94 3.17
C PRO A 40 -8.73 17.49 2.67
N ASN A 41 -8.13 17.13 1.54
CA ASN A 41 -8.20 15.79 0.95
C ASN A 41 -7.16 14.79 1.51
N ASN A 42 -6.55 15.10 2.67
CA ASN A 42 -5.49 14.32 3.33
C ASN A 42 -4.17 14.16 2.54
N SER A 43 -4.02 14.79 1.39
CA SER A 43 -2.71 14.91 0.74
C SER A 43 -1.81 15.90 1.50
N PHE A 44 -0.50 15.76 1.35
CA PHE A 44 0.50 16.65 1.93
C PHE A 44 1.40 17.17 0.81
N ARG A 45 1.35 18.48 0.53
CA ARG A 45 1.93 19.09 -0.68
C ARG A 45 2.55 20.47 -0.36
N PRO A 46 3.50 20.96 -1.16
CA PRO A 46 3.92 22.36 -1.05
C PRO A 46 2.75 23.28 -1.38
N GLN A 47 2.57 24.37 -0.65
CA GLN A 47 1.39 25.24 -0.79
C GLN A 47 1.74 26.61 -1.38
N ARG A 48 2.58 27.38 -0.68
CA ARG A 48 3.09 28.68 -1.13
C ARG A 48 4.48 28.89 -0.59
N THR A 49 5.21 29.80 -1.19
CA THR A 49 6.49 30.28 -0.63
C THR A 49 6.25 31.03 0.68
N LEU A 50 7.28 31.08 1.51
CA LEU A 50 7.30 32.00 2.65
C LEU A 50 7.31 33.45 2.15
N THR A 51 6.66 34.34 2.88
CA THR A 51 6.73 35.78 2.66
C THR A 51 8.03 36.35 3.23
N GLU A 52 8.40 37.56 2.84
CA GLU A 52 9.58 38.22 3.41
C GLU A 52 9.47 38.46 4.92
N GLU A 53 8.27 38.65 5.44
CA GLU A 53 8.02 38.83 6.87
C GLU A 53 8.21 37.50 7.62
N GLU A 54 7.68 36.41 7.06
CA GLU A 54 7.85 35.05 7.59
C GLU A 54 9.33 34.61 7.58
N GLU A 55 10.11 35.02 6.58
CA GLU A 55 11.55 34.77 6.56
C GLU A 55 12.35 35.62 7.57
N LYS A 56 11.71 36.56 8.28
CA LYS A 56 12.36 37.40 9.32
C LYS A 56 11.93 37.02 10.75
N MET A 57 10.90 36.19 10.91
CA MET A 57 10.33 35.85 12.21
C MET A 57 10.99 34.63 12.87
N PRO A 58 10.77 34.39 14.17
CA PRO A 58 11.15 33.15 14.86
C PRO A 58 10.47 31.92 14.23
N LEU A 59 11.19 30.79 14.15
CA LEU A 59 10.65 29.55 13.59
C LEU A 59 9.34 29.12 14.25
N LEU A 60 9.21 29.29 15.57
CA LEU A 60 8.00 28.91 16.30
C LEU A 60 6.71 29.55 15.77
N GLU A 61 6.79 30.74 15.17
CA GLU A 61 5.62 31.47 14.65
C GLU A 61 5.09 30.83 13.35
N LEU A 62 5.93 30.13 12.58
CA LEU A 62 5.49 29.36 11.39
C LEU A 62 4.58 28.18 11.73
N ARG A 63 4.48 27.83 13.01
CA ARG A 63 3.68 26.71 13.51
C ARG A 63 2.18 26.92 13.33
N GLU A 64 1.71 28.15 13.13
CA GLU A 64 0.29 28.42 12.88
C GLU A 64 -0.23 27.71 11.63
N HIS A 65 0.65 27.40 10.68
CA HIS A 65 0.34 26.68 9.44
C HIS A 65 0.46 25.16 9.53
N ARG A 66 0.55 24.59 10.74
CA ARG A 66 0.71 23.13 10.95
C ARG A 66 -0.56 22.32 10.61
N ASP A 67 -0.38 21.01 10.42
CA ASP A 67 -1.50 20.07 10.35
C ASP A 67 -2.18 19.93 11.73
N GLN A 68 -3.35 20.55 11.87
CA GLN A 68 -4.14 20.55 13.11
C GLN A 68 -4.70 19.16 13.48
N ARG A 69 -4.61 18.16 12.59
CA ARG A 69 -5.06 16.79 12.86
C ARG A 69 -4.07 16.01 13.73
N VAL A 70 -2.84 16.49 13.89
CA VAL A 70 -1.82 15.83 14.70
C VAL A 70 -2.01 16.17 16.18
N ARG A 71 -2.40 15.17 16.98
CA ARG A 71 -2.68 15.32 18.42
C ARG A 71 -1.45 15.14 19.34
N SER A 72 -0.32 14.66 18.82
CA SER A 72 0.90 14.44 19.62
C SER A 72 1.59 15.76 19.97
N LYS A 73 1.86 16.00 21.26
CA LYS A 73 2.58 17.19 21.75
C LYS A 73 3.99 17.35 21.20
N ALA A 74 4.70 16.25 20.92
CA ALA A 74 6.05 16.30 20.36
C ALA A 74 6.02 16.72 18.88
N ILE A 75 5.17 16.09 18.07
CA ILE A 75 5.02 16.38 16.64
C ILE A 75 4.37 17.76 16.42
N MET A 76 3.58 18.23 17.39
CA MET A 76 3.02 19.59 17.39
C MET A 76 4.06 20.71 17.35
N MET A 77 5.33 20.43 17.67
CA MET A 77 6.43 21.40 17.59
C MET A 77 7.21 21.33 16.28
N ASP A 78 6.94 20.34 15.44
CA ASP A 78 7.63 20.17 14.17
C ASP A 78 7.07 21.14 13.13
N ILE A 79 7.98 21.79 12.40
CA ILE A 79 7.64 22.67 11.28
C ILE A 79 8.10 21.96 10.01
N LYS A 80 7.16 21.77 9.08
CA LYS A 80 7.43 21.12 7.80
C LYS A 80 7.50 22.19 6.71
N VAL A 81 8.65 22.27 6.06
CA VAL A 81 8.89 23.13 4.91
C VAL A 81 9.48 22.31 3.78
N PHE A 82 9.19 22.71 2.55
CA PHE A 82 9.80 22.17 1.35
C PHE A 82 10.87 23.16 0.88
N LEU A 83 12.13 22.74 0.94
CA LEU A 83 13.26 23.51 0.45
C LEU A 83 13.41 23.26 -1.05
N GLU A 84 13.09 24.28 -1.83
CA GLU A 84 13.45 24.35 -3.23
C GLU A 84 14.89 24.83 -3.39
N VAL A 85 15.63 24.08 -4.22
CA VAL A 85 16.98 24.42 -4.70
C VAL A 85 17.00 24.42 -6.23
N PRO A 86 17.99 25.09 -6.87
CA PRO A 86 18.16 25.04 -8.32
C PRO A 86 18.26 23.60 -8.81
N THR A 87 17.53 23.29 -9.87
CA THR A 87 17.43 21.92 -10.35
C THR A 87 18.72 21.54 -11.07
N ARG A 88 19.44 20.55 -10.55
CA ARG A 88 20.61 19.96 -11.21
C ARG A 88 20.11 18.85 -12.15
N PHE A 89 19.68 19.23 -13.35
CA PHE A 89 19.41 18.23 -14.38
C PHE A 89 20.69 17.74 -15.04
N ASP A 90 20.61 16.55 -15.64
CA ASP A 90 21.62 16.05 -16.57
C ASP A 90 21.79 17.04 -17.75
N SER A 91 22.98 17.08 -18.31
CA SER A 91 23.47 17.98 -19.36
C SER A 91 22.52 18.09 -20.55
N SER A 92 21.81 16.99 -20.88
CA SER A 92 20.83 16.88 -21.98
C SER A 92 19.50 17.60 -21.74
N LEU A 93 19.17 17.92 -20.49
CA LEU A 93 17.90 18.54 -20.08
C LEU A 93 18.05 20.05 -19.77
N ARG A 94 19.27 20.58 -19.87
CA ARG A 94 19.61 22.00 -19.63
C ARG A 94 18.87 22.98 -20.55
N GLN A 95 18.41 22.54 -21.72
CA GLN A 95 17.73 23.41 -22.69
C GLN A 95 16.28 23.75 -22.30
N PHE A 96 15.66 22.96 -21.41
CA PHE A 96 14.23 23.07 -21.11
C PHE A 96 13.93 23.55 -19.68
N VAL A 97 14.96 23.74 -18.88
CA VAL A 97 14.87 24.19 -17.50
C VAL A 97 15.86 25.31 -17.34
N GLU A 98 15.38 26.50 -16.97
CA GLU A 98 16.22 27.66 -16.73
C GLU A 98 17.37 27.31 -15.79
N THR A 99 18.56 27.18 -16.37
CA THR A 99 19.81 27.09 -15.65
C THR A 99 20.33 28.50 -15.49
N ASP A 100 20.11 29.06 -14.32
CA ASP A 100 21.13 29.91 -13.74
C ASP A 100 21.35 29.49 -12.29
N ALA A 101 22.52 29.82 -11.76
CA ALA A 101 22.94 29.44 -10.41
C ALA A 101 22.02 29.99 -9.29
N ARG A 102 20.92 30.67 -9.63
CA ARG A 102 19.92 31.27 -8.74
C ARG A 102 18.52 30.78 -9.10
N LEU A 103 17.64 30.76 -8.11
CA LEU A 103 16.23 30.39 -8.31
C LEU A 103 15.50 31.49 -9.11
N PRO A 104 14.71 31.15 -10.14
CA PRO A 104 14.00 32.14 -10.95
C PRO A 104 12.92 32.82 -10.11
N GLU A 105 12.72 34.13 -10.28
CA GLU A 105 11.60 34.84 -9.64
C GLU A 105 10.26 34.22 -10.05
N LEU A 106 9.37 34.03 -9.08
CA LEU A 106 8.05 33.45 -9.35
C LEU A 106 7.08 34.55 -9.75
N ALA A 107 6.62 34.50 -11.00
CA ALA A 107 5.50 35.30 -11.42
C ALA A 107 4.22 34.88 -10.67
N LYS A 108 3.34 35.84 -10.37
CA LYS A 108 2.14 35.62 -9.54
C LYS A 108 1.18 34.57 -10.10
N ASP A 109 1.16 34.41 -11.41
CA ASP A 109 0.31 33.48 -12.17
C ASP A 109 1.04 32.19 -12.56
N THR A 110 2.05 31.79 -11.78
CA THR A 110 2.77 30.52 -11.97
C THR A 110 2.45 29.51 -10.88
N LYS A 111 2.37 28.23 -11.28
CA LYS A 111 2.18 27.09 -10.38
C LYS A 111 3.39 26.18 -10.37
N LEU A 112 3.81 25.78 -9.18
CA LEU A 112 4.77 24.69 -8.98
C LEU A 112 4.06 23.35 -9.13
N LEU A 113 4.44 22.55 -10.12
CA LEU A 113 3.94 21.18 -10.32
C LEU A 113 5.06 20.17 -10.22
N PHE A 114 4.70 18.94 -9.85
CA PHE A 114 5.57 17.79 -9.87
C PHE A 114 5.10 16.81 -10.92
N VAL A 115 6.05 16.19 -11.61
CA VAL A 115 5.79 15.30 -12.73
C VAL A 115 6.40 13.94 -12.42
N LYS A 116 5.57 12.91 -12.52
CA LYS A 116 5.97 11.50 -12.45
C LYS A 116 5.76 10.86 -13.82
N LEU A 117 6.59 9.88 -14.13
CA LEU A 117 6.44 9.00 -15.28
C LEU A 117 6.04 7.62 -14.78
N TYR A 118 4.91 7.11 -15.24
CA TYR A 118 4.48 5.74 -15.04
C TYR A 118 4.82 4.90 -16.26
N ASP A 119 5.48 3.76 -16.01
CA ASP A 119 5.78 2.73 -16.99
C ASP A 119 4.86 1.53 -16.75
N PRO A 120 3.84 1.30 -17.61
CA PRO A 120 2.90 0.19 -17.44
C PRO A 120 3.55 -1.19 -17.55
N ALA A 121 4.56 -1.35 -18.40
CA ALA A 121 5.23 -2.62 -18.62
C ALA A 121 6.09 -3.01 -17.39
N ALA A 122 6.80 -2.05 -16.82
CA ALA A 122 7.61 -2.27 -15.62
C ALA A 122 6.83 -2.10 -14.30
N GLN A 123 5.57 -1.69 -14.36
CA GLN A 123 4.74 -1.29 -13.20
C GLN A 123 5.49 -0.38 -12.23
N ARG A 124 6.13 0.67 -12.76
CA ARG A 124 7.01 1.53 -11.97
C ARG A 124 6.71 3.01 -12.16
N LEU A 125 6.66 3.73 -11.05
CA LEU A 125 6.68 5.18 -11.03
C LEU A 125 8.10 5.71 -10.88
N LYS A 126 8.44 6.72 -11.68
CA LYS A 126 9.66 7.50 -11.56
C LYS A 126 9.30 8.97 -11.37
N PHE A 127 10.05 9.66 -10.53
CA PHE A 127 10.02 11.12 -10.53
C PHE A 127 10.73 11.62 -11.78
N LEU A 128 10.06 12.44 -12.59
CA LEU A 128 10.63 13.01 -13.81
C LEU A 128 11.24 14.39 -13.51
N CYS A 129 10.42 15.32 -13.01
CA CYS A 129 10.86 16.69 -12.74
C CYS A 129 9.86 17.44 -11.86
N LYS A 130 10.29 18.60 -11.36
CA LYS A 130 9.40 19.69 -10.97
C LYS A 130 9.40 20.76 -12.07
N VAL A 131 8.29 21.45 -12.25
CA VAL A 131 8.16 22.51 -13.26
C VAL A 131 7.36 23.68 -12.71
N PHE A 132 7.66 24.88 -13.21
CA PHE A 132 6.83 26.07 -13.01
C PHE A 132 6.08 26.34 -14.29
N VAL A 133 4.76 26.45 -14.21
CA VAL A 133 3.90 26.68 -15.37
C VAL A 133 3.03 27.91 -15.19
N PRO A 134 2.90 28.78 -16.20
CA PRO A 134 1.88 29.81 -16.21
C PRO A 134 0.48 29.18 -16.19
N GLU A 135 -0.41 29.70 -15.37
CA GLU A 135 -1.78 29.17 -15.23
C GLU A 135 -2.56 29.16 -16.56
N LYS A 136 -2.27 30.13 -17.43
CA LYS A 136 -2.94 30.31 -18.73
C LYS A 136 -2.47 29.32 -19.80
N TRP A 137 -1.40 28.56 -19.56
CA TRP A 137 -0.94 27.56 -20.53
C TRP A 137 -1.91 26.40 -20.62
N GLN A 138 -2.05 25.86 -21.83
CA GLN A 138 -2.69 24.57 -22.07
C GLN A 138 -1.79 23.43 -21.60
N LEU A 139 -2.40 22.37 -21.06
CA LEU A 139 -1.69 21.18 -20.60
C LEU A 139 -0.86 20.56 -21.72
N ARG A 140 -1.38 20.49 -22.95
CA ARG A 140 -0.67 20.01 -24.14
C ARG A 140 0.69 20.67 -24.34
N ALA A 141 0.79 21.99 -24.15
CA ALA A 141 2.02 22.73 -24.36
C ALA A 141 3.14 22.30 -23.39
N LEU A 142 2.78 21.91 -22.16
CA LEU A 142 3.71 21.31 -21.21
C LEU A 142 4.03 19.86 -21.60
N VAL A 143 3.01 19.08 -21.94
CA VAL A 143 3.12 17.64 -22.20
C VAL A 143 4.03 17.35 -23.38
N THR A 144 3.95 18.11 -24.47
CA THR A 144 4.85 17.96 -25.62
C THR A 144 6.32 18.08 -25.20
N LYS A 145 6.66 18.99 -24.28
CA LYS A 145 8.03 19.14 -23.76
C LYS A 145 8.43 17.98 -22.85
N LEU A 146 7.53 17.58 -21.94
CA LEU A 146 7.79 16.50 -20.99
C LEU A 146 7.88 15.13 -21.66
N ALA A 147 7.13 14.89 -22.74
CA ALA A 147 7.18 13.65 -23.52
C ALA A 147 8.58 13.44 -24.10
N VAL A 148 9.15 14.47 -24.72
CA VAL A 148 10.53 14.44 -25.23
C VAL A 148 11.53 14.15 -24.11
N MET A 149 11.38 14.82 -22.95
CA MET A 149 12.25 14.57 -21.78
C MET A 149 12.11 13.14 -21.23
N ALA A 150 10.93 12.53 -21.36
CA ALA A 150 10.64 11.18 -20.93
C ALA A 150 11.04 10.11 -21.98
N GLY A 151 11.48 10.52 -23.18
CA GLY A 151 11.76 9.61 -24.29
C GLY A 151 10.50 9.03 -24.93
N LEU A 152 9.36 9.71 -24.81
CA LEU A 152 8.08 9.34 -25.39
C LEU A 152 7.81 10.15 -26.67
N HIS A 153 7.09 9.54 -27.61
CA HIS A 153 6.61 10.24 -28.80
C HIS A 153 5.42 11.16 -28.45
N ASP A 154 5.41 12.37 -29.02
CA ASP A 154 4.31 13.31 -28.82
C ASP A 154 3.01 12.75 -29.41
N GLY A 155 1.88 12.96 -28.72
CA GLY A 155 0.58 12.41 -29.10
C GLY A 155 0.26 11.00 -28.60
N GLU A 156 1.27 10.24 -28.14
CA GLU A 156 1.09 8.91 -27.53
C GLU A 156 1.19 8.96 -26.00
N VAL A 157 0.72 10.04 -25.37
CA VAL A 157 0.87 10.25 -23.93
C VAL A 157 -0.47 10.52 -23.28
N ASP A 158 -0.79 9.71 -22.27
CA ASP A 158 -1.87 9.96 -21.34
C ASP A 158 -1.34 10.67 -20.10
N VAL A 159 -2.14 11.61 -19.58
CA VAL A 159 -1.80 12.39 -18.40
C VAL A 159 -2.89 12.25 -17.36
N TYR A 160 -2.46 11.98 -16.13
CA TYR A 160 -3.33 11.87 -14.97
C TYR A 160 -2.91 12.87 -13.90
N GLU A 161 -3.87 13.29 -13.09
CA GLU A 161 -3.61 13.99 -11.83
C GLU A 161 -3.67 12.99 -10.68
N GLU A 162 -2.61 12.95 -9.86
CA GLU A 162 -2.65 12.28 -8.56
C GLU A 162 -3.29 13.23 -7.54
N VAL A 163 -4.59 13.08 -7.28
CA VAL A 163 -5.37 13.99 -6.43
C VAL A 163 -5.19 13.66 -4.94
N LYS A 164 -5.46 12.41 -4.55
CA LYS A 164 -5.30 11.92 -3.18
C LYS A 164 -5.04 10.42 -3.15
N ARG A 165 -4.39 9.95 -2.07
CA ARG A 165 -4.06 8.54 -1.84
C ARG A 165 -4.85 7.90 -0.70
N GLU A 166 -5.17 8.66 0.34
CA GLU A 166 -5.80 8.17 1.56
C GLU A 166 -7.06 8.98 1.88
N PRO A 167 -8.15 8.35 2.39
CA PRO A 167 -8.32 6.91 2.62
C PRO A 167 -8.63 6.12 1.34
N THR A 168 -8.89 6.82 0.24
CA THR A 168 -9.15 6.24 -1.08
C THR A 168 -8.28 6.91 -2.13
N VAL A 169 -7.77 6.11 -3.07
CA VAL A 169 -7.01 6.61 -4.21
C VAL A 169 -7.94 7.31 -5.19
N ILE A 170 -7.60 8.53 -5.57
CA ILE A 170 -8.20 9.24 -6.70
C ILE A 170 -7.08 9.69 -7.63
N VAL A 171 -7.11 9.14 -8.84
CA VAL A 171 -6.24 9.51 -9.95
C VAL A 171 -7.13 9.76 -11.16
N THR A 172 -7.08 10.98 -11.69
CA THR A 172 -8.05 11.43 -12.71
C THR A 172 -7.33 11.65 -14.03
N LYS A 173 -7.84 11.07 -15.13
CA LYS A 173 -7.31 11.35 -16.47
C LYS A 173 -7.66 12.79 -16.86
N LEU A 174 -6.69 13.54 -17.36
CA LEU A 174 -6.84 14.95 -17.71
C LEU A 174 -7.07 15.15 -19.20
N ASP A 175 -7.84 16.19 -19.54
CA ASP A 175 -7.95 16.68 -20.91
C ASP A 175 -6.73 17.54 -21.25
N LEU A 176 -6.00 17.14 -22.30
CA LEU A 176 -4.80 17.84 -22.76
C LEU A 176 -5.11 19.23 -23.33
N GLN A 177 -6.35 19.49 -23.77
CA GLN A 177 -6.73 20.79 -24.33
C GLN A 177 -7.05 21.84 -23.25
N ALA A 178 -7.30 21.40 -22.02
CA ALA A 178 -7.60 22.29 -20.91
C ALA A 178 -6.38 23.10 -20.48
N THR A 179 -6.63 24.30 -20.00
CA THR A 179 -5.65 25.18 -19.35
C THR A 179 -5.47 24.82 -17.88
N PHE A 180 -4.35 25.19 -17.27
CA PHE A 180 -4.13 24.94 -15.84
C PHE A 180 -5.15 25.68 -14.94
N VAL A 181 -5.72 26.80 -15.41
CA VAL A 181 -6.88 27.47 -14.77
C VAL A 181 -8.11 26.56 -14.76
N GLU A 182 -8.49 26.01 -15.91
CA GLU A 182 -9.67 25.13 -16.04
C GLU A 182 -9.52 23.84 -15.22
N LEU A 183 -8.29 23.32 -15.16
CA LEU A 183 -7.92 22.19 -14.30
C LEU A 183 -7.86 22.55 -12.80
N LYS A 184 -8.02 23.82 -12.43
CA LYS A 184 -7.97 24.33 -11.04
C LYS A 184 -6.68 23.95 -10.32
N THR A 185 -5.58 24.00 -11.05
CA THR A 185 -4.28 23.51 -10.58
C THR A 185 -3.75 24.37 -9.43
N LEU A 186 -3.27 23.73 -8.38
CA LEU A 186 -2.63 24.33 -7.22
C LEU A 186 -1.14 24.01 -7.17
N ASN A 187 -0.38 24.86 -6.48
CA ASN A 187 1.01 24.55 -6.16
C ASN A 187 1.10 23.19 -5.46
N GLY A 188 2.06 22.38 -5.88
CA GLY A 188 2.27 21.04 -5.36
C GLY A 188 1.39 19.97 -5.99
N ASP A 189 0.60 20.27 -7.01
CA ASP A 189 -0.13 19.24 -7.76
C ASP A 189 0.84 18.32 -8.51
N ILE A 190 0.41 17.06 -8.68
CA ILE A 190 1.24 15.99 -9.25
C ILE A 190 0.58 15.50 -10.53
N LEU A 191 1.28 15.67 -11.64
CA LEU A 191 0.95 15.07 -12.92
C LEU A 191 1.67 13.73 -13.06
N VAL A 192 0.99 12.75 -13.63
CA VAL A 192 1.52 11.43 -13.94
C VAL A 192 1.37 11.20 -15.43
N LEU A 193 2.49 11.17 -16.14
CA LEU A 193 2.55 10.89 -17.56
C LEU A 193 2.75 9.39 -17.74
N GLN A 194 2.18 8.84 -18.80
CA GLN A 194 2.50 7.50 -19.28
C GLN A 194 2.34 7.44 -20.79
N ARG A 195 2.93 6.43 -21.42
CA ARG A 195 2.57 6.09 -22.79
C ARG A 195 1.09 5.68 -22.85
N ALA A 196 0.38 6.21 -23.83
CA ALA A 196 -0.96 5.77 -24.20
C ALA A 196 -0.86 4.36 -24.79
N LEU A 197 -1.60 3.43 -24.21
CA LEU A 197 -1.62 2.04 -24.66
C LEU A 197 -2.81 1.82 -25.59
N PRO A 198 -2.61 1.22 -26.77
CA PRO A 198 -3.69 0.64 -27.57
C PRO A 198 -4.53 -0.35 -26.74
N ALA A 199 -5.81 -0.51 -27.09
CA ALA A 199 -6.74 -1.31 -26.28
C ALA A 199 -6.37 -2.80 -26.19
N ASP A 200 -5.83 -3.35 -27.28
CA ASP A 200 -5.30 -4.71 -27.37
C ASP A 200 -4.07 -4.90 -26.48
N GLU A 201 -3.14 -3.95 -26.47
CA GLU A 201 -1.99 -4.00 -25.57
C GLU A 201 -2.42 -3.84 -24.11
N ALA A 202 -3.29 -2.88 -23.81
CA ALA A 202 -3.78 -2.59 -22.47
C ALA A 202 -4.48 -3.80 -21.82
N ALA A 203 -5.15 -4.66 -22.60
CA ALA A 203 -5.81 -5.86 -22.11
C ALA A 203 -4.84 -6.90 -21.51
N HIS A 204 -3.57 -6.88 -21.92
CA HIS A 204 -2.55 -7.83 -21.48
C HIS A 204 -1.61 -7.27 -20.41
N VAL A 205 -1.77 -6.00 -20.03
CA VAL A 205 -0.96 -5.34 -19.01
C VAL A 205 -1.75 -5.31 -17.69
N PRO A 206 -1.20 -5.82 -16.57
CA PRO A 206 -2.00 -5.93 -15.33
C PRO A 206 -2.40 -4.57 -14.72
N CYS A 207 -1.58 -3.53 -14.93
CA CYS A 207 -1.88 -2.16 -14.52
C CYS A 207 -1.68 -1.23 -15.72
N PRO A 208 -2.63 -1.20 -16.68
CA PRO A 208 -2.43 -0.50 -17.95
C PRO A 208 -2.43 1.02 -17.79
N THR A 209 -3.01 1.52 -16.70
CA THR A 209 -3.09 2.95 -16.40
C THR A 209 -2.46 3.28 -15.04
N ALA A 210 -2.02 4.52 -14.88
CA ALA A 210 -1.53 5.05 -13.62
C ALA A 210 -2.59 4.89 -12.53
N ASP A 211 -3.86 5.19 -12.83
CA ASP A 211 -4.98 5.00 -11.91
C ASP A 211 -5.11 3.55 -11.43
N ALA A 212 -5.05 2.56 -12.34
CA ALA A 212 -5.05 1.15 -11.98
C ALA A 212 -3.84 0.78 -11.09
N TYR A 213 -2.65 1.28 -11.42
CA TYR A 213 -1.44 1.06 -10.63
C TYR A 213 -1.54 1.64 -9.21
N PHE A 214 -2.00 2.88 -9.06
CA PHE A 214 -2.15 3.48 -7.74
C PHE A 214 -3.19 2.73 -6.89
N ARG A 215 -4.30 2.27 -7.49
CA ARG A 215 -5.28 1.41 -6.80
C ARG A 215 -4.66 0.10 -6.38
N PHE A 216 -3.93 -0.58 -7.27
CA PHE A 216 -3.22 -1.82 -6.96
C PHE A 216 -2.21 -1.65 -5.81
N VAL A 217 -1.38 -0.62 -5.85
CA VAL A 217 -0.40 -0.35 -4.77
C VAL A 217 -1.10 -0.05 -3.45
N HIS A 218 -2.23 0.66 -3.47
CA HIS A 218 -2.99 0.97 -2.27
C HIS A 218 -3.77 -0.24 -1.74
N SER A 219 -4.24 -1.14 -2.61
CA SER A 219 -4.90 -2.38 -2.21
C SER A 219 -3.93 -3.49 -1.83
N ARG A 220 -2.64 -3.39 -2.17
CA ARG A 220 -1.64 -4.38 -1.76
C ARG A 220 -1.53 -4.46 -0.25
N ARG A 221 -1.59 -5.68 0.28
CA ARG A 221 -1.38 -6.04 1.68
C ARG A 221 -0.35 -7.16 1.75
N MET A 222 0.49 -7.12 2.77
CA MET A 222 1.37 -8.23 3.10
C MET A 222 0.65 -9.07 4.16
N ALA A 223 0.43 -10.35 3.86
CA ALA A 223 -0.15 -11.31 4.78
C ALA A 223 0.92 -12.36 5.11
N VAL A 224 1.11 -12.63 6.40
CA VAL A 224 2.00 -13.69 6.89
C VAL A 224 1.17 -14.91 7.23
N PHE A 225 1.48 -16.05 6.61
CA PHE A 225 0.79 -17.32 6.77
C PHE A 225 1.63 -18.27 7.61
N LYS A 226 1.11 -18.65 8.78
CA LYS A 226 1.79 -19.59 9.69
C LYS A 226 1.11 -20.95 9.73
N ARG A 227 1.90 -22.02 9.77
CA ARG A 227 1.33 -23.36 9.91
C ARG A 227 0.71 -23.52 11.30
N LEU A 228 -0.55 -23.94 11.35
CA LEU A 228 -1.33 -24.01 12.59
C LEU A 228 -0.70 -24.98 13.61
N SER A 229 -0.12 -26.08 13.14
CA SER A 229 0.56 -27.07 14.00
C SER A 229 1.90 -26.60 14.55
N HIS A 230 2.54 -25.62 13.91
CA HIS A 230 3.86 -25.11 14.26
C HIS A 230 3.91 -23.56 14.19
N PRO A 231 3.12 -22.85 15.03
CA PRO A 231 2.97 -21.39 14.93
C PRO A 231 4.25 -20.61 15.31
N GLY A 232 5.23 -21.29 15.92
CA GLY A 232 6.54 -20.72 16.25
C GLY A 232 7.51 -20.65 15.07
N GLU A 233 7.24 -21.37 13.98
CA GLU A 233 8.07 -21.35 12.77
C GLU A 233 7.89 -20.06 11.97
N ASP A 234 8.84 -19.81 11.08
CA ASP A 234 8.73 -18.73 10.10
C ASP A 234 7.54 -18.97 9.18
N GLY A 235 6.78 -17.90 8.94
CA GLY A 235 5.63 -17.94 8.06
C GLY A 235 5.98 -17.64 6.61
N VAL A 236 5.08 -18.01 5.70
CA VAL A 236 5.14 -17.60 4.30
C VAL A 236 4.56 -16.19 4.19
N ALA A 237 5.32 -15.23 3.69
CA ALA A 237 4.84 -13.86 3.49
C ALA A 237 4.43 -13.67 2.03
N LEU A 238 3.16 -13.34 1.80
CA LEU A 238 2.62 -13.08 0.46
C LEU A 238 2.08 -11.67 0.35
N HIS A 239 2.21 -11.11 -0.85
CA HIS A 239 1.58 -9.86 -1.22
C HIS A 239 0.32 -10.12 -2.03
N LEU A 240 -0.82 -9.76 -1.46
CA LEU A 240 -2.15 -9.96 -2.03
C LEU A 240 -2.92 -8.63 -2.00
N THR A 241 -4.05 -8.54 -2.70
CA THR A 241 -4.88 -7.33 -2.66
C THR A 241 -5.93 -7.42 -1.56
N ARG A 242 -6.38 -6.28 -1.02
CA ARG A 242 -7.42 -6.19 0.01
C ARG A 242 -8.68 -6.96 -0.36
N GLU A 243 -8.99 -6.98 -1.65
CA GLU A 243 -10.20 -7.56 -2.24
C GLU A 243 -10.03 -9.04 -2.62
N THR A 244 -8.82 -9.62 -2.49
CA THR A 244 -8.61 -11.05 -2.75
C THR A 244 -9.55 -11.86 -1.84
N ASP A 245 -10.35 -12.75 -2.42
CA ASP A 245 -11.28 -13.60 -1.70
C ASP A 245 -10.59 -14.84 -1.11
N TYR A 246 -11.36 -15.72 -0.46
CA TYR A 246 -10.82 -16.93 0.15
C TYR A 246 -10.09 -17.83 -0.84
N ASP A 247 -10.72 -18.10 -1.99
CA ASP A 247 -10.18 -19.03 -2.97
C ASP A 247 -8.90 -18.47 -3.60
N GLY A 248 -8.85 -17.16 -3.89
CA GLY A 248 -7.64 -16.49 -4.35
C GLY A 248 -6.50 -16.52 -3.32
N VAL A 249 -6.81 -16.33 -2.02
CA VAL A 249 -5.82 -16.45 -0.95
C VAL A 249 -5.30 -17.89 -0.84
N ALA A 250 -6.20 -18.88 -0.87
CA ALA A 250 -5.84 -20.29 -0.80
C ALA A 250 -5.00 -20.73 -2.00
N SER A 251 -5.36 -20.30 -3.21
CA SER A 251 -4.59 -20.57 -4.43
C SER A 251 -3.17 -20.00 -4.32
N ALA A 252 -3.03 -18.72 -3.98
CA ALA A 252 -1.71 -18.09 -3.86
C ALA A 252 -0.84 -18.72 -2.77
N LEU A 253 -1.45 -19.15 -1.65
CA LEU A 253 -0.74 -19.88 -0.60
C LEU A 253 -0.35 -21.29 -1.05
N SER A 254 -1.23 -21.99 -1.78
CA SER A 254 -0.96 -23.31 -2.35
C SER A 254 0.26 -23.27 -3.27
N ASP A 255 0.30 -22.31 -4.19
CA ASP A 255 1.42 -22.10 -5.11
C ASP A 255 2.73 -21.84 -4.36
N ALA A 256 2.68 -20.98 -3.33
CA ALA A 256 3.85 -20.65 -2.51
C ALA A 256 4.36 -21.83 -1.66
N LEU A 257 3.48 -22.77 -1.32
CA LEU A 257 3.82 -24.00 -0.60
C LEU A 257 4.18 -25.16 -1.53
N GLY A 258 4.04 -25.00 -2.85
CA GLY A 258 4.22 -26.09 -3.82
C GLY A 258 3.16 -27.19 -3.70
N LEU A 259 1.92 -26.82 -3.35
CA LEU A 259 0.78 -27.72 -3.24
C LEU A 259 -0.07 -27.67 -4.52
N ASP A 260 -0.43 -28.82 -5.06
CA ASP A 260 -1.23 -28.93 -6.29
C ASP A 260 -2.74 -28.70 -6.08
N ARG A 261 -3.20 -28.68 -4.82
CA ARG A 261 -4.63 -28.72 -4.45
C ARG A 261 -4.97 -27.65 -3.40
N PRO A 262 -5.36 -26.43 -3.80
CA PRO A 262 -5.70 -25.36 -2.86
C PRO A 262 -6.91 -25.69 -1.98
N GLU A 263 -7.81 -26.57 -2.42
CA GLU A 263 -8.98 -27.00 -1.65
C GLU A 263 -8.63 -27.83 -0.40
N LEU A 264 -7.37 -28.26 -0.26
CA LEU A 264 -6.85 -28.89 0.95
C LEU A 264 -6.41 -27.87 2.00
N LEU A 265 -6.35 -26.58 1.67
CA LEU A 265 -6.00 -25.56 2.66
C LEU A 265 -7.22 -25.14 3.46
N ARG A 266 -7.06 -25.09 4.78
CA ARG A 266 -8.00 -24.43 5.68
C ARG A 266 -7.30 -23.29 6.41
N LEU A 267 -7.89 -22.09 6.32
CA LEU A 267 -7.37 -20.87 6.93
C LEU A 267 -8.02 -20.58 8.28
N THR A 268 -7.27 -19.98 9.20
CA THR A 268 -7.75 -19.55 10.53
C THR A 268 -7.24 -18.15 10.82
N GLN A 269 -8.14 -17.26 11.27
CA GLN A 269 -7.77 -15.88 11.58
C GLN A 269 -6.92 -15.78 12.85
N HIS A 270 -6.14 -14.71 12.95
CA HIS A 270 -5.40 -14.38 14.16
C HIS A 270 -6.27 -13.62 15.17
N SER A 271 -6.11 -13.89 16.47
CA SER A 271 -6.77 -13.21 17.57
C SER A 271 -5.81 -12.22 18.24
N THR A 272 -6.14 -10.92 18.17
CA THR A 272 -5.38 -9.85 18.83
C THR A 272 -5.48 -9.87 20.36
N PHE A 273 -6.44 -10.61 20.94
CA PHE A 273 -6.65 -10.66 22.39
C PHE A 273 -5.57 -11.47 23.11
N ASN A 274 -5.21 -12.63 22.55
CA ASN A 274 -4.28 -13.59 23.16
C ASN A 274 -3.10 -13.93 22.25
N ASN A 275 -2.96 -13.26 21.09
CA ASN A 275 -1.90 -13.48 20.13
C ASN A 275 -1.82 -14.94 19.65
N GLN A 276 -2.98 -15.57 19.42
CA GLN A 276 -3.12 -16.97 19.02
C GLN A 276 -4.09 -17.12 17.84
N PRO A 277 -4.14 -18.28 17.16
CA PRO A 277 -5.20 -18.59 16.22
C PRO A 277 -6.58 -18.49 16.89
N GLN A 278 -7.56 -17.97 16.15
CA GLN A 278 -8.96 -18.04 16.58
C GLN A 278 -9.41 -19.49 16.70
N ARG A 279 -10.38 -19.74 17.59
CA ARG A 279 -10.87 -21.10 17.86
C ARG A 279 -11.53 -21.75 16.65
N ALA A 280 -12.27 -20.97 15.87
CA ALA A 280 -12.97 -21.45 14.69
C ALA A 280 -12.15 -21.12 13.43
N PRO A 281 -11.82 -22.12 12.59
CA PRO A 281 -11.28 -21.85 11.27
C PRO A 281 -12.34 -21.21 10.36
N LEU A 282 -11.89 -20.60 9.27
CA LEU A 282 -12.76 -20.07 8.24
C LEU A 282 -13.40 -21.22 7.45
N PRO A 283 -14.72 -21.19 7.23
CA PRO A 283 -15.40 -22.25 6.50
C PRO A 283 -15.17 -22.15 4.99
N HIS A 284 -15.43 -23.23 4.27
CA HIS A 284 -15.48 -23.24 2.81
C HIS A 284 -16.52 -22.24 2.28
N GLY A 285 -16.20 -21.53 1.20
CA GLY A 285 -17.10 -20.54 0.59
C GLY A 285 -17.33 -19.31 1.47
N CYS A 286 -16.46 -19.05 2.44
CA CYS A 286 -16.47 -17.83 3.22
C CYS A 286 -16.35 -16.60 2.29
N LYS A 287 -17.25 -15.63 2.45
CA LYS A 287 -17.31 -14.40 1.61
C LYS A 287 -16.39 -13.28 2.11
N LEU A 288 -15.46 -13.58 3.00
CA LEU A 288 -14.52 -12.57 3.49
C LEU A 288 -13.50 -12.25 2.41
N THR A 289 -13.12 -10.98 2.33
CA THR A 289 -11.94 -10.54 1.60
C THR A 289 -10.71 -10.65 2.49
N LEU A 290 -9.51 -10.59 1.91
CA LEU A 290 -8.26 -10.62 2.64
C LEU A 290 -8.22 -9.53 3.72
N GLU A 291 -8.69 -8.31 3.43
CA GLU A 291 -8.73 -7.25 4.43
C GLU A 291 -9.56 -7.65 5.66
N ALA A 292 -10.73 -8.27 5.45
CA ALA A 292 -11.57 -8.73 6.53
C ALA A 292 -10.94 -9.93 7.27
N MET A 293 -10.29 -10.85 6.57
CA MET A 293 -9.55 -11.97 7.18
C MET A 293 -8.41 -11.48 8.07
N LEU A 294 -7.71 -10.42 7.66
CA LEU A 294 -6.61 -9.80 8.40
C LEU A 294 -7.07 -8.80 9.47
N THR A 295 -8.38 -8.65 9.72
CA THR A 295 -8.91 -7.70 10.69
C THR A 295 -9.60 -8.44 11.84
N HIS A 296 -9.22 -8.13 13.07
CA HIS A 296 -9.90 -8.60 14.27
C HIS A 296 -10.16 -7.40 15.21
N GLN A 297 -11.42 -7.17 15.58
CA GLN A 297 -11.83 -6.04 16.42
C GLN A 297 -11.31 -4.67 15.92
N SER A 298 -11.46 -4.41 14.62
CA SER A 298 -10.99 -3.18 13.96
C SER A 298 -9.47 -2.95 14.00
N GLN A 299 -8.69 -3.97 14.38
CA GLN A 299 -7.23 -3.95 14.31
C GLN A 299 -6.74 -4.87 13.20
N MET A 300 -5.82 -4.37 12.38
CA MET A 300 -5.14 -5.18 11.38
C MET A 300 -4.12 -6.08 12.06
N THR A 301 -4.22 -7.39 11.84
CA THR A 301 -3.30 -8.40 12.37
C THR A 301 -2.12 -8.66 11.44
N GLY A 302 -2.35 -8.56 10.12
CA GLY A 302 -1.36 -8.92 9.11
C GLY A 302 -1.00 -10.41 9.04
N MET A 303 -1.74 -11.27 9.76
CA MET A 303 -1.42 -12.68 9.93
C MET A 303 -2.64 -13.59 9.81
N LEU A 304 -2.45 -14.73 9.16
CA LEU A 304 -3.36 -15.87 9.10
C LEU A 304 -2.61 -17.15 9.45
N TYR A 305 -3.35 -18.15 9.91
CA TYR A 305 -2.85 -19.50 10.07
C TYR A 305 -3.43 -20.39 8.99
N TYR A 306 -2.71 -21.44 8.64
CA TYR A 306 -3.18 -22.44 7.69
C TYR A 306 -2.89 -23.86 8.19
N GLU A 307 -3.68 -24.81 7.74
CA GLU A 307 -3.41 -26.24 7.83
C GLU A 307 -3.66 -26.90 6.47
N VAL A 308 -2.92 -27.96 6.21
CA VAL A 308 -3.08 -28.79 5.01
C VAL A 308 -3.88 -30.02 5.42
N LEU A 309 -5.07 -30.16 4.85
CA LEU A 309 -6.01 -31.23 5.11
C LEU A 309 -5.67 -32.47 4.28
N ASP A 310 -6.15 -33.62 4.73
CA ASP A 310 -6.07 -34.91 4.04
C ASP A 310 -7.19 -35.09 2.99
N MET A 311 -8.18 -34.21 2.97
CA MET A 311 -9.27 -34.19 2.01
C MET A 311 -9.81 -32.76 1.80
N PRO A 312 -10.54 -32.47 0.71
CA PRO A 312 -11.06 -31.14 0.42
C PRO A 312 -11.89 -30.56 1.57
N LEU A 313 -11.71 -29.27 1.87
CA LEU A 313 -12.40 -28.60 2.97
C LEU A 313 -13.92 -28.73 2.87
N GLN A 314 -14.47 -28.58 1.66
CA GLN A 314 -15.91 -28.73 1.40
C GLN A 314 -16.44 -30.11 1.77
N GLU A 315 -15.65 -31.17 1.56
CA GLU A 315 -16.03 -32.53 1.92
C GLU A 315 -15.86 -32.75 3.42
N LEU A 316 -14.75 -32.28 3.99
CA LEU A 316 -14.47 -32.37 5.43
C LEU A 316 -15.60 -31.74 6.25
N GLU A 317 -16.15 -30.60 5.81
CA GLU A 317 -17.25 -29.91 6.47
C GLU A 317 -18.58 -30.67 6.44
N LYS A 318 -18.75 -31.67 5.56
CA LYS A 318 -19.92 -32.56 5.55
C LYS A 318 -19.79 -33.71 6.55
N LEU A 319 -18.60 -33.89 7.13
CA LEU A 319 -18.29 -34.93 8.10
C LEU A 319 -18.31 -34.38 9.53
N LYS A 320 -18.42 -35.28 10.50
CA LYS A 320 -18.22 -35.05 11.92
C LYS A 320 -17.21 -36.06 12.46
N ASN A 321 -16.36 -35.62 13.38
CA ASN A 321 -15.47 -36.51 14.12
C ASN A 321 -16.27 -37.16 15.27
N VAL A 322 -16.24 -38.49 15.34
CA VAL A 322 -16.75 -39.26 16.46
C VAL A 322 -15.54 -39.85 17.18
N ARG A 323 -15.33 -39.43 18.42
CA ARG A 323 -14.32 -40.00 19.32
C ARG A 323 -14.94 -41.19 20.04
N ILE A 324 -14.28 -42.33 19.97
CA ILE A 324 -14.72 -43.60 20.53
C ILE A 324 -13.63 -44.08 21.47
N SER A 325 -13.90 -44.02 22.78
CA SER A 325 -13.02 -44.55 23.82
C SER A 325 -13.35 -46.01 24.08
N PHE A 326 -12.35 -46.87 23.99
CA PHE A 326 -12.45 -48.27 24.31
C PHE A 326 -12.08 -48.53 25.76
N HIS A 327 -12.95 -49.28 26.43
CA HIS A 327 -12.74 -49.70 27.81
C HIS A 327 -12.75 -51.22 27.90
N GLY A 328 -11.83 -51.76 28.69
CA GLY A 328 -11.75 -53.20 28.95
C GLY A 328 -12.88 -53.69 29.88
N PRO A 329 -12.93 -55.00 30.16
CA PRO A 329 -13.96 -55.59 31.02
C PRO A 329 -14.02 -55.02 32.44
N ARG A 330 -12.95 -54.35 32.91
CA ARG A 330 -12.88 -53.70 34.23
C ARG A 330 -13.01 -52.18 34.12
N CYS A 331 -13.58 -51.68 33.01
CA CYS A 331 -13.72 -50.26 32.70
C CYS A 331 -12.39 -49.50 32.54
N GLU A 332 -11.25 -50.19 32.42
CA GLU A 332 -9.95 -49.57 32.19
C GLU A 332 -9.89 -48.97 30.78
N PHE A 333 -9.36 -47.76 30.64
CA PHE A 333 -9.15 -47.15 29.32
C PHE A 333 -8.07 -47.94 28.55
N VAL A 334 -8.41 -48.42 27.36
CA VAL A 334 -7.52 -49.20 26.50
C VAL A 334 -6.94 -48.32 25.39
N CYS A 335 -7.80 -47.70 24.60
CA CYS A 335 -7.41 -46.82 23.51
C CYS A 335 -8.56 -45.87 23.13
N GLU A 336 -8.25 -44.87 22.31
CA GLU A 336 -9.24 -43.99 21.70
C GLU A 336 -9.04 -43.98 20.18
N HIS A 337 -10.14 -44.12 19.44
CA HIS A 337 -10.15 -43.95 18.00
C HIS A 337 -11.06 -42.77 17.61
N THR A 338 -10.61 -41.97 16.64
CA THR A 338 -11.45 -40.94 16.02
C THR A 338 -11.81 -41.38 14.61
N VAL A 339 -13.10 -41.51 14.33
CA VAL A 339 -13.63 -41.80 12.98
C VAL A 339 -14.39 -40.59 12.44
N ARG A 340 -14.32 -40.39 11.12
CA ARG A 340 -15.08 -39.36 10.42
C ARG A 340 -16.28 -40.01 9.76
N VAL A 341 -17.47 -39.49 10.04
CA VAL A 341 -18.72 -39.97 9.43
C VAL A 341 -19.54 -38.80 8.93
N ALA A 342 -20.43 -39.02 7.97
CA ALA A 342 -21.37 -38.00 7.51
C ALA A 342 -22.20 -37.45 8.69
N LYS A 343 -22.60 -36.17 8.62
CA LYS A 343 -23.33 -35.51 9.72
C LYS A 343 -24.65 -36.20 10.08
N ASP A 344 -25.34 -36.75 9.08
CA ASP A 344 -26.58 -37.53 9.17
C ASP A 344 -26.35 -39.03 9.42
N ALA A 345 -25.10 -39.48 9.53
CA ALA A 345 -24.78 -40.88 9.77
C ALA A 345 -25.22 -41.37 11.15
N ASN A 346 -25.68 -42.63 11.19
CA ASN A 346 -26.03 -43.36 12.40
C ASN A 346 -24.83 -44.09 13.02
N VAL A 347 -25.04 -44.69 14.20
CA VAL A 347 -24.02 -45.44 14.94
C VAL A 347 -23.43 -46.60 14.11
N GLY A 348 -24.25 -47.28 13.31
CA GLY A 348 -23.80 -48.39 12.47
C GLY A 348 -22.74 -47.97 11.44
N SER A 349 -22.86 -46.76 10.88
CA SER A 349 -21.84 -46.21 9.98
C SER A 349 -20.51 -45.94 10.70
N ALA A 350 -20.55 -45.42 11.93
CA ALA A 350 -19.35 -45.18 12.73
C ALA A 350 -18.63 -46.50 13.10
N LEU A 351 -19.39 -47.55 13.43
CA LEU A 351 -18.84 -48.87 13.70
C LEU A 351 -18.21 -49.50 12.45
N ARG A 352 -18.79 -49.27 11.27
CA ARG A 352 -18.24 -49.78 10.00
C ARG A 352 -16.90 -49.13 9.65
N GLU A 353 -16.78 -47.82 9.85
CA GLU A 353 -15.52 -47.07 9.70
C GLU A 353 -14.45 -47.47 10.73
N LEU A 354 -14.89 -47.89 11.91
CA LEU A 354 -14.01 -48.30 13.00
C LEU A 354 -13.47 -49.73 12.81
N ARG A 355 -14.25 -50.63 12.21
CA ARG A 355 -13.94 -52.06 12.08
C ARG A 355 -12.53 -52.37 11.54
N PRO A 356 -12.00 -51.68 10.51
CA PRO A 356 -10.65 -51.95 10.00
C PRO A 356 -9.52 -51.49 10.94
N ARG A 357 -9.84 -50.68 11.95
CA ARG A 357 -8.88 -50.08 12.90
C ARG A 357 -8.80 -50.83 14.22
N LEU A 358 -9.64 -51.83 14.41
CA LEU A 358 -9.65 -52.68 15.60
C LEU A 358 -8.78 -53.93 15.35
N PRO A 359 -8.04 -54.39 16.37
CA PRO A 359 -7.37 -55.68 16.29
C PRO A 359 -8.42 -56.80 16.08
N GLU A 360 -8.05 -57.84 15.33
CA GLU A 360 -8.90 -59.03 15.24
C GLU A 360 -9.20 -59.56 16.65
N PRO A 361 -10.43 -60.04 16.93
CA PRO A 361 -10.73 -60.62 18.22
C PRO A 361 -9.73 -61.73 18.49
N ALA A 362 -8.99 -61.63 19.61
CA ALA A 362 -8.23 -62.74 20.11
C ALA A 362 -9.21 -63.92 20.21
N SER A 363 -8.97 -64.99 19.45
CA SER A 363 -9.78 -66.20 19.56
C SER A 363 -9.70 -66.63 21.01
N GLU A 364 -10.81 -66.55 21.73
CA GLU A 364 -10.90 -67.11 23.07
C GLU A 364 -10.54 -68.59 22.97
N ALA A 365 -9.41 -68.96 23.57
CA ALA A 365 -8.94 -70.32 23.75
C ALA A 365 -9.49 -70.88 25.07
#